data_AF-A0A940XK47-F1
#
_entry.id   AF-A0A940XK47-F1
#
_cell.length_a   1.000
_cell.length_b   1.000
_cell.length_c   1.000
_cell.angle_alpha   90.00
_cell.angle_beta   90.00
_cell.angle_gamma   90.00
#
_symmetry.space_group_name_H-M   'P 1'
#
loop_
_entity.id
_entity.type
_entity.pdbx_description
1 polymer ?
#
loop_
_entity_poly.entity_id
_entity_poly.type
_entity_poly.pdbx_seq_one_letter_code
_entity_poly.pdbx_strand_id
1 'polypeptide(L)'
;MRIKRTTPRSGVARRNRLIAVSTGLVAAAAFAVPSANATDAPATFSASQLKSVDASVLKADVPGTAWAVDSETGSVVVTADSTVTEAQIAQIKKQAGSNAGALTIKRTPGKFSKLIEGGDAIYASSWRCSLGFNVRSSSGAEYFLTAGHCTDGAGTWWSNSAKTTVLGTTAGSSFPGNDYGIVRYTNTSVSKPGTANGVDIVGAATPSVGTTVIRDGSTTGTHSGRVTALNATVNYGGGDIVSGLIQTTVCAEPGDSGGPLYGSNGLAYGLTSGGSGNCSSGGTTFFQPVTEALSAYGVNVY
;
A
#
# COMPACT_ATOMS: atom_id res chain seq x y z
N MET A 1 21.82 53.80 85.37
CA MET A 1 22.65 53.75 84.14
C MET A 1 21.76 53.90 82.91
N ARG A 2 22.34 54.24 81.75
CA ARG A 2 21.67 54.84 80.57
C ARG A 2 21.67 53.86 79.37
N ILE A 3 20.87 54.15 78.32
CA ILE A 3 20.96 53.60 76.92
C ILE A 3 20.33 52.20 76.75
N LYS A 4 19.47 51.89 75.75
CA LYS A 4 18.79 52.67 74.68
C LYS A 4 17.47 51.98 74.25
N ARG A 5 16.55 52.74 73.63
CA ARG A 5 15.41 52.22 72.84
C ARG A 5 15.87 51.80 71.43
N THR A 6 15.16 50.84 70.82
CA THR A 6 14.52 51.02 69.49
C THR A 6 13.42 49.97 69.22
N THR A 7 12.42 50.39 68.45
CA THR A 7 11.24 49.68 67.90
C THR A 7 11.04 50.29 66.48
N PRO A 8 10.17 49.84 65.53
CA PRO A 8 9.13 48.79 65.62
C PRO A 8 8.85 47.91 64.35
N ARG A 9 7.85 47.01 64.48
CA ARG A 9 6.80 46.58 63.49
C ARG A 9 7.19 46.00 62.10
N SER A 10 6.82 44.73 61.90
CA SER A 10 5.65 44.27 61.12
C SER A 10 5.41 42.77 61.44
N GLY A 11 4.30 42.08 61.13
CA GLY A 11 3.01 42.46 60.54
C GLY A 11 2.22 41.19 60.17
N VAL A 12 0.89 41.29 60.06
CA VAL A 12 -0.07 40.22 59.64
C VAL A 12 -0.39 39.15 60.70
N ALA A 13 -1.67 38.77 60.77
CA ALA A 13 -2.28 37.99 61.83
C ALA A 13 -3.62 37.35 61.36
N ARG A 14 -4.22 36.49 62.20
CA ARG A 14 -5.63 36.00 62.16
C ARG A 14 -5.94 35.04 60.99
N ARG A 15 -6.97 34.16 61.04
CA ARG A 15 -8.12 33.90 61.94
C ARG A 15 -8.47 32.38 61.82
N ASN A 16 -8.65 31.62 62.90
CA ASN A 16 -9.93 31.27 63.59
C ASN A 16 -10.96 30.38 62.85
N ARG A 17 -11.30 29.25 63.51
CA ARG A 17 -12.64 28.59 63.62
C ARG A 17 -13.21 27.84 62.38
N LEU A 18 -14.07 26.81 62.46
CA LEU A 18 -14.56 25.87 63.53
C LEU A 18 -15.39 24.71 62.87
N ILE A 19 -15.41 23.52 63.50
CA ILE A 19 -16.54 22.52 63.60
C ILE A 19 -17.01 21.67 62.38
N ALA A 20 -17.42 20.41 62.73
CA ALA A 20 -18.22 19.36 62.03
C ALA A 20 -17.42 18.27 61.27
N VAL A 21 -17.28 17.01 61.71
CA VAL A 21 -18.30 15.91 61.88
C VAL A 21 -18.98 15.58 60.54
N SER A 22 -18.75 14.41 59.90
CA SER A 22 -19.41 13.12 60.24
C SER A 22 -18.78 11.88 59.56
N THR A 23 -19.09 10.71 60.13
CA THR A 23 -18.80 9.31 59.77
C THR A 23 -18.95 8.81 58.31
N GLY A 24 -18.13 7.80 57.97
CA GLY A 24 -18.36 6.76 56.94
C GLY A 24 -17.10 5.89 56.75
N LEU A 25 -17.13 4.59 56.39
CA LEU A 25 -18.22 3.61 56.36
C LEU A 25 -17.59 2.19 56.50
N VAL A 26 -18.36 1.18 56.90
CA VAL A 26 -17.86 -0.17 57.27
C VAL A 26 -17.39 -0.98 56.05
N ALA A 27 -16.27 -1.71 56.19
CA ALA A 27 -15.83 -2.70 55.22
C ALA A 27 -16.54 -4.06 55.44
N ALA A 28 -17.04 -4.66 54.35
CA ALA A 28 -17.57 -6.02 54.34
C ALA A 28 -17.09 -6.75 53.08
N ALA A 29 -16.59 -7.97 53.23
CA ALA A 29 -16.03 -8.78 52.15
C ALA A 29 -16.91 -9.98 51.81
N ALA A 30 -17.22 -10.15 50.51
CA ALA A 30 -17.66 -11.38 49.84
C ALA A 30 -17.68 -11.07 48.31
N PHE A 31 -17.45 -11.97 47.36
CA PHE A 31 -17.31 -13.44 47.35
C PHE A 31 -16.17 -13.86 46.41
N ALA A 32 -15.55 -15.02 46.66
CA ALA A 32 -14.78 -15.71 45.62
C ALA A 32 -15.75 -16.49 44.73
N VAL A 33 -15.93 -16.04 43.49
CA VAL A 33 -16.66 -16.78 42.44
C VAL A 33 -15.61 -17.37 41.48
N PRO A 34 -15.67 -18.66 41.11
CA PRO A 34 -14.87 -19.18 40.00
C PRO A 34 -15.35 -18.49 38.72
N SER A 35 -14.56 -17.56 38.18
CA SER A 35 -14.81 -16.93 36.89
C SER A 35 -14.48 -17.91 35.76
N ALA A 36 -15.29 -18.96 35.63
CA ALA A 36 -15.30 -19.88 34.50
C ALA A 36 -15.95 -19.20 33.28
N ASN A 37 -15.31 -18.13 32.82
CA ASN A 37 -15.49 -17.47 31.54
C ASN A 37 -14.15 -16.82 31.17
N ALA A 38 -13.13 -17.67 31.02
CA ALA A 38 -12.11 -17.38 30.03
C ALA A 38 -12.82 -17.45 28.67
N THR A 39 -13.38 -16.33 28.23
CA THR A 39 -13.62 -16.11 26.80
C THR A 39 -12.29 -16.37 26.14
N ASP A 40 -12.21 -17.36 25.25
CA ASP A 40 -11.00 -17.61 24.48
C ASP A 40 -10.54 -16.29 23.88
N ALA A 41 -9.38 -15.80 24.34
CA ALA A 41 -8.72 -14.69 23.68
C ALA A 41 -8.55 -15.13 22.22
N PRO A 42 -8.98 -14.33 21.22
CA PRO A 42 -8.99 -14.75 19.83
C PRO A 42 -7.63 -15.30 19.48
N ALA A 43 -7.58 -16.59 19.12
CA ALA A 43 -6.35 -17.36 19.10
C ALA A 43 -5.32 -16.67 18.20
N THR A 44 -4.28 -16.11 18.83
CA THR A 44 -3.28 -15.32 18.10
C THR A 44 -2.42 -16.26 17.27
N PHE A 45 -2.68 -16.30 15.97
CA PHE A 45 -1.97 -17.16 15.04
C PHE A 45 -0.49 -16.76 14.98
N SER A 46 0.39 -17.75 15.15
CA SER A 46 1.84 -17.53 15.00
C SER A 46 2.20 -17.08 13.59
N ALA A 47 3.32 -16.36 13.43
CA ALA A 47 3.83 -15.96 12.12
C ALA A 47 4.02 -17.17 11.17
N SER A 48 4.39 -18.33 11.70
CA SER A 48 4.45 -19.60 10.96
C SER A 48 3.09 -20.12 10.49
N GLN A 49 2.04 -19.98 11.30
CA GLN A 49 0.68 -20.32 10.88
C GLN A 49 0.16 -19.34 9.82
N LEU A 50 0.40 -18.04 9.99
CA LEU A 50 0.02 -17.02 9.00
C LEU A 50 0.73 -17.25 7.66
N LYS A 51 2.02 -17.57 7.66
CA LYS A 51 2.76 -17.96 6.45
C LYS A 51 2.25 -19.26 5.83
N SER A 52 1.80 -20.23 6.65
CA SER A 52 1.17 -21.45 6.13
C SER A 52 -0.21 -21.18 5.52
N VAL A 53 -0.96 -20.21 6.05
CA VAL A 53 -2.29 -19.83 5.53
C VAL A 53 -2.14 -19.06 4.23
N ASP A 54 -1.19 -18.11 4.15
CA ASP A 54 -0.79 -17.43 2.92
C ASP A 54 -0.48 -18.42 1.79
N ALA A 55 0.41 -19.39 2.05
CA ALA A 55 0.74 -20.45 1.09
C ALA A 55 -0.48 -21.33 0.73
N SER A 56 -1.44 -21.50 1.65
CA SER A 56 -2.71 -22.19 1.37
C SER A 56 -3.67 -21.36 0.51
N VAL A 57 -3.68 -20.03 0.59
CA VAL A 57 -4.45 -19.18 -0.34
C VAL A 57 -3.85 -19.29 -1.73
N LEU A 58 -2.52 -19.20 -1.86
CA LEU A 58 -1.82 -19.40 -3.13
C LEU A 58 -2.15 -20.78 -3.74
N LYS A 59 -2.02 -21.85 -2.95
CA LYS A 59 -2.31 -23.23 -3.38
C LYS A 59 -3.77 -23.47 -3.71
N ALA A 60 -4.70 -22.68 -3.18
CA ALA A 60 -6.11 -22.79 -3.55
C ALA A 60 -6.39 -22.33 -4.99
N ASP A 61 -5.47 -21.57 -5.59
CA ASP A 61 -5.51 -21.05 -6.98
C ASP A 61 -6.90 -20.58 -7.41
N VAL A 62 -7.39 -19.54 -6.72
CA VAL A 62 -8.67 -18.90 -7.01
C VAL A 62 -8.41 -17.55 -7.69
N PRO A 63 -8.60 -17.43 -9.02
CA PRO A 63 -8.58 -16.15 -9.72
C PRO A 63 -9.56 -15.16 -9.12
N GLY A 64 -9.23 -13.87 -9.14
CA GLY A 64 -10.05 -12.83 -8.52
C GLY A 64 -9.83 -12.71 -7.00
N THR A 65 -8.75 -13.29 -6.47
CA THR A 65 -8.33 -13.08 -5.08
C THR A 65 -7.02 -12.33 -4.99
N ALA A 66 -6.91 -11.53 -3.93
CA ALA A 66 -5.66 -10.96 -3.46
C ALA A 66 -5.58 -11.15 -1.94
N TRP A 67 -4.39 -11.34 -1.39
CA TRP A 67 -4.22 -11.54 0.04
C TRP A 67 -2.92 -10.97 0.57
N ALA A 68 -2.93 -10.64 1.86
CA ALA A 68 -1.76 -10.19 2.61
C ALA A 68 -1.86 -10.63 4.07
N VAL A 69 -0.71 -10.80 4.73
CA VAL A 69 -0.65 -10.98 6.18
C VAL A 69 -0.85 -9.63 6.86
N ASP A 70 -1.88 -9.53 7.69
CA ASP A 70 -2.11 -8.41 8.60
C ASP A 70 -1.50 -8.75 9.96
N SER A 71 -0.36 -8.12 10.25
CA SER A 71 0.38 -8.31 11.51
C SER A 71 -0.26 -7.62 12.72
N GLU A 72 -1.17 -6.67 12.51
CA GLU A 72 -1.86 -5.97 13.60
C GLU A 72 -3.04 -6.82 14.11
N THR A 73 -3.83 -7.40 13.20
CA THR A 73 -4.92 -8.31 13.56
C THR A 73 -4.51 -9.78 13.72
N GLY A 74 -3.28 -10.13 13.32
CA GLY A 74 -2.80 -11.51 13.36
C GLY A 74 -3.58 -12.44 12.44
N SER A 75 -3.91 -11.97 11.23
CA SER A 75 -4.76 -12.67 10.26
C SER A 75 -4.19 -12.61 8.83
N VAL A 76 -4.66 -13.49 7.94
CA VAL A 76 -4.46 -13.37 6.50
C VAL A 76 -5.74 -12.78 5.92
N VAL A 77 -5.65 -11.54 5.46
CA VAL A 77 -6.78 -10.85 4.84
C VAL A 77 -6.85 -11.25 3.38
N VAL A 78 -7.94 -11.92 2.97
CA VAL A 78 -8.20 -12.28 1.58
C VAL A 78 -9.27 -11.35 1.03
N THR A 79 -8.87 -10.45 0.13
CA THR A 79 -9.77 -9.60 -0.65
C THR A 79 -10.21 -10.38 -1.89
N ALA A 80 -11.50 -10.70 -1.95
CA ALA A 80 -12.11 -11.42 -3.07
C ALA A 80 -12.96 -10.47 -3.93
N ASP A 81 -12.74 -10.48 -5.24
CA ASP A 81 -13.45 -9.65 -6.20
C ASP A 81 -14.89 -10.13 -6.46
N SER A 82 -15.65 -9.41 -7.30
CA SER A 82 -17.06 -9.71 -7.57
C SER A 82 -17.30 -11.05 -8.29
N THR A 83 -16.27 -11.66 -8.87
CA THR A 83 -16.36 -12.93 -9.62
C THR A 83 -16.12 -14.16 -8.76
N VAL A 84 -15.44 -14.02 -7.62
CA VAL A 84 -15.21 -15.13 -6.68
C VAL A 84 -16.52 -15.53 -6.00
N THR A 85 -16.86 -16.82 -6.07
CA THR A 85 -18.07 -17.43 -5.48
C THR A 85 -17.85 -17.94 -4.06
N GLU A 86 -18.93 -18.15 -3.31
CA GLU A 86 -18.88 -18.77 -1.97
C GLU A 86 -18.26 -20.18 -1.99
N ALA A 87 -18.43 -20.95 -3.07
CA ALA A 87 -17.80 -22.25 -3.24
C ALA A 87 -16.27 -22.14 -3.34
N GLN A 88 -15.76 -21.11 -4.03
CA GLN A 88 -14.33 -20.82 -4.09
C GLN A 88 -13.78 -20.28 -2.76
N ILE A 89 -14.55 -19.45 -2.03
CA ILE A 89 -14.20 -19.03 -0.67
C ILE A 89 -14.12 -20.25 0.27
N ALA A 90 -15.04 -21.21 0.15
CA ALA A 90 -15.02 -22.47 0.88
C ALA A 90 -13.80 -23.34 0.51
N GLN A 91 -13.38 -23.35 -0.77
CA GLN A 91 -12.14 -24.00 -1.22
C GLN A 91 -10.89 -23.40 -0.55
N ILE A 92 -10.78 -22.07 -0.47
CA ILE A 92 -9.67 -21.39 0.23
C ILE A 92 -9.64 -21.78 1.71
N LYS A 93 -10.80 -21.72 2.40
CA LYS A 93 -10.93 -22.14 3.80
C LYS A 93 -10.55 -23.62 4.00
N LYS A 94 -11.02 -24.50 3.11
CA LYS A 94 -10.65 -25.93 3.12
C LYS A 94 -9.15 -26.14 2.93
N GLN A 95 -8.50 -25.35 2.08
CA GLN A 95 -7.06 -25.45 1.83
C GLN A 95 -6.22 -24.92 3.02
N ALA A 96 -6.75 -23.99 3.82
CA ALA A 96 -6.14 -23.53 5.08
C ALA A 96 -6.33 -24.50 6.27
N GLY A 97 -7.27 -25.45 6.18
CA GLY A 97 -7.44 -26.54 7.14
C GLY A 97 -7.71 -26.05 8.56
N SER A 98 -6.96 -26.57 9.55
CA SER A 98 -7.08 -26.17 10.95
C SER A 98 -6.77 -24.70 11.23
N ASN A 99 -6.02 -24.03 10.34
CA ASN A 99 -5.70 -22.61 10.46
C ASN A 99 -6.72 -21.71 9.70
N ALA A 100 -7.84 -22.25 9.20
CA ALA A 100 -8.85 -21.46 8.48
C ALA A 100 -9.46 -20.30 9.30
N GLY A 101 -9.39 -20.36 10.64
CA GLY A 101 -9.79 -19.26 11.53
C GLY A 101 -8.91 -18.01 11.40
N ALA A 102 -7.72 -18.11 10.76
CA ALA A 102 -6.86 -16.98 10.47
C ALA A 102 -7.28 -16.20 9.21
N LEU A 103 -8.26 -16.67 8.45
CA LEU A 103 -8.69 -16.04 7.20
C LEU A 103 -9.75 -14.96 7.44
N THR A 104 -9.39 -13.71 7.20
CA THR A 104 -10.32 -12.57 7.17
C THR A 104 -10.75 -12.31 5.73
N ILE A 105 -11.94 -12.76 5.33
CA ILE A 105 -12.45 -12.56 3.96
C ILE A 105 -13.07 -11.16 3.83
N LYS A 106 -12.60 -10.37 2.87
CA LYS A 106 -13.17 -9.07 2.46
C LYS A 106 -13.65 -9.15 1.01
N ARG A 107 -14.61 -8.30 0.64
CA ARG A 107 -15.10 -8.18 -0.75
C ARG A 107 -14.69 -6.82 -1.32
N THR A 108 -14.36 -6.79 -2.61
CA THR A 108 -14.07 -5.57 -3.38
C THR A 108 -14.98 -5.51 -4.61
N PRO A 109 -15.45 -4.32 -5.04
CA PRO A 109 -16.25 -4.19 -6.26
C PRO A 109 -15.42 -4.48 -7.52
N GLY A 110 -16.10 -4.87 -8.60
CA GLY A 110 -15.50 -5.19 -9.89
C GLY A 110 -14.68 -6.49 -9.90
N LYS A 111 -14.04 -6.77 -11.03
CA LYS A 111 -13.10 -7.88 -11.23
C LYS A 111 -11.66 -7.37 -11.11
N PHE A 112 -10.73 -8.13 -10.53
CA PHE A 112 -9.31 -7.84 -10.65
C PHE A 112 -8.84 -7.95 -12.11
N SER A 113 -8.12 -6.93 -12.55
CA SER A 113 -7.58 -6.83 -13.91
C SER A 113 -6.25 -6.08 -13.93
N LYS A 114 -5.43 -6.41 -14.93
CA LYS A 114 -4.26 -5.62 -15.35
C LYS A 114 -4.80 -4.38 -16.05
N LEU A 115 -4.35 -3.19 -15.67
CA LEU A 115 -5.01 -1.93 -16.02
C LEU A 115 -4.34 -1.28 -17.25
N ILE A 116 -4.30 -1.93 -18.40
CA ILE A 116 -3.27 -1.71 -19.44
C ILE A 116 -3.49 -0.46 -20.35
N GLU A 117 -3.60 0.79 -19.83
CA GLU A 117 -3.75 2.02 -20.67
C GLU A 117 -3.27 3.44 -20.14
N GLY A 118 -2.14 3.68 -19.46
CA GLY A 118 -1.69 5.04 -19.05
C GLY A 118 -2.40 5.72 -17.85
N GLY A 119 -1.80 6.47 -16.91
CA GLY A 119 -0.54 7.26 -16.73
C GLY A 119 0.06 8.03 -17.92
N ASP A 120 0.99 8.98 -17.67
CA ASP A 120 1.53 9.93 -18.68
C ASP A 120 1.87 9.19 -19.98
N ALA A 121 1.15 9.53 -21.06
CA ALA A 121 0.68 8.51 -21.98
C ALA A 121 1.79 7.95 -22.89
N ILE A 122 2.21 6.73 -22.59
CA ILE A 122 3.13 5.96 -23.43
C ILE A 122 2.36 4.92 -24.24
N TYR A 123 2.75 4.73 -25.49
CA TYR A 123 2.06 3.84 -26.42
C TYR A 123 3.03 2.77 -26.90
N ALA A 124 2.56 1.52 -26.92
CA ALA A 124 3.19 0.40 -27.59
C ALA A 124 2.52 0.17 -28.97
N SER A 125 2.82 -0.94 -29.63
CA SER A 125 2.26 -1.26 -30.95
C SER A 125 0.74 -1.38 -30.97
N SER A 126 0.11 -1.89 -29.91
CA SER A 126 -1.34 -2.15 -29.86
C SER A 126 -2.03 -1.82 -28.52
N TRP A 127 -1.31 -1.27 -27.54
CA TRP A 127 -1.86 -0.81 -26.26
C TRP A 127 -1.22 0.51 -25.82
N ARG A 128 -1.89 1.18 -24.87
CA ARG A 128 -1.36 2.33 -24.13
C ARG A 128 -0.83 1.81 -22.78
N CYS A 129 0.07 2.52 -22.13
CA CYS A 129 0.47 2.31 -20.73
C CYS A 129 0.95 3.64 -20.15
N SER A 130 1.38 3.61 -18.90
CA SER A 130 1.84 4.78 -18.16
C SER A 130 3.34 4.91 -18.15
N LEU A 131 3.86 6.13 -18.28
CA LEU A 131 5.14 6.43 -17.65
C LEU A 131 4.95 6.43 -16.13
N GLY A 132 5.85 5.73 -15.41
CA GLY A 132 5.92 5.73 -13.96
C GLY A 132 6.87 6.80 -13.45
N PHE A 133 8.16 6.49 -13.46
CA PHE A 133 9.22 7.41 -13.06
C PHE A 133 10.32 7.47 -14.11
N ASN A 134 10.83 8.67 -14.38
CA ASN A 134 12.12 8.83 -15.05
C ASN A 134 13.24 8.39 -14.10
N VAL A 135 14.20 7.63 -14.63
CA VAL A 135 15.30 7.07 -13.85
C VAL A 135 16.61 7.11 -14.66
N ARG A 136 17.74 7.18 -13.97
CA ARG A 136 19.06 7.24 -14.60
C ARG A 136 19.99 6.20 -13.99
N SER A 137 20.77 5.56 -14.84
CA SER A 137 21.90 4.71 -14.43
C SER A 137 23.07 5.56 -13.93
N SER A 138 24.02 4.93 -13.23
CA SER A 138 25.29 5.55 -12.82
C SER A 138 26.13 6.05 -14.01
N SER A 139 25.98 5.45 -15.19
CA SER A 139 26.64 5.87 -16.44
C SER A 139 26.02 7.11 -17.11
N GLY A 140 24.90 7.62 -16.56
CA GLY A 140 24.16 8.75 -17.13
C GLY A 140 23.12 8.37 -18.18
N ALA A 141 23.02 7.11 -18.60
CA ALA A 141 21.95 6.67 -19.50
C ALA A 141 20.57 6.80 -18.82
N GLU A 142 19.63 7.42 -19.54
CA GLU A 142 18.26 7.75 -19.11
C GLU A 142 17.25 6.67 -19.54
N TYR A 143 16.31 6.38 -18.65
CA TYR A 143 15.25 5.40 -18.82
C TYR A 143 13.95 5.92 -18.19
N PHE A 144 12.84 5.24 -18.45
CA PHE A 144 11.66 5.32 -17.59
C PHE A 144 11.22 3.93 -17.12
N LEU A 145 10.64 3.88 -15.92
CA LEU A 145 9.98 2.70 -15.38
C LEU A 145 8.49 2.72 -15.75
N THR A 146 7.93 1.53 -15.94
CA THR A 146 6.49 1.26 -16.16
C THR A 146 6.18 -0.17 -15.68
N ALA A 147 4.98 -0.70 -15.91
CA ALA A 147 4.64 -2.05 -15.51
C ALA A 147 5.34 -3.12 -16.38
N GLY A 148 5.51 -4.31 -15.83
CA GLY A 148 6.07 -5.47 -16.52
C GLY A 148 5.12 -5.96 -17.62
N HIS A 149 3.84 -6.15 -17.30
CA HIS A 149 2.82 -6.56 -18.29
C HIS A 149 2.61 -5.53 -19.41
N CYS A 150 3.04 -4.27 -19.21
CA CYS A 150 3.06 -3.24 -20.25
C CYS A 150 4.23 -3.42 -21.24
N THR A 151 5.38 -3.90 -20.75
CA THR A 151 6.63 -4.03 -21.51
C THR A 151 6.87 -5.42 -22.07
N ASP A 152 6.18 -6.44 -21.55
CA ASP A 152 6.20 -7.79 -22.11
C ASP A 152 5.72 -7.76 -23.58
N GLY A 153 6.52 -8.39 -24.46
CA GLY A 153 6.33 -8.32 -25.92
C GLY A 153 6.46 -6.94 -26.58
N ALA A 154 6.67 -5.84 -25.84
CA ALA A 154 6.79 -4.49 -26.40
C ALA A 154 8.22 -4.18 -26.87
N GLY A 155 8.38 -3.73 -28.11
CA GLY A 155 9.67 -3.27 -28.65
C GLY A 155 9.91 -1.77 -28.46
N THR A 156 9.17 -0.96 -29.23
CA THR A 156 9.29 0.51 -29.27
C THR A 156 8.16 1.18 -28.52
N TRP A 157 8.45 2.32 -27.91
CA TRP A 157 7.50 3.16 -27.18
C TRP A 157 7.40 4.56 -27.78
N TRP A 158 6.18 5.10 -27.83
CA TRP A 158 5.86 6.43 -28.36
C TRP A 158 5.15 7.30 -27.34
N SER A 159 5.28 8.63 -27.46
CA SER A 159 4.63 9.62 -26.59
C SER A 159 3.22 10.03 -27.05
N ASN A 160 2.72 9.42 -28.14
CA ASN A 160 1.42 9.76 -28.72
C ASN A 160 0.78 8.55 -29.43
N SER A 161 -0.55 8.55 -29.49
CA SER A 161 -1.35 7.51 -30.14
C SER A 161 -1.10 7.41 -31.65
N ALA A 162 -0.69 8.51 -32.27
CA ALA A 162 -0.28 8.57 -33.68
C ALA A 162 1.07 7.89 -33.98
N LYS A 163 1.85 7.52 -32.94
CA LYS A 163 3.14 6.83 -33.03
C LYS A 163 4.18 7.58 -33.87
N THR A 164 4.15 8.91 -33.83
CA THR A 164 5.09 9.78 -34.57
C THR A 164 6.29 10.21 -33.74
N THR A 165 6.15 10.28 -32.41
CA THR A 165 7.24 10.66 -31.50
C THR A 165 7.70 9.44 -30.71
N VAL A 166 8.81 8.83 -31.13
CA VAL A 166 9.46 7.75 -30.37
C VAL A 166 10.02 8.32 -29.06
N LEU A 167 9.82 7.60 -27.95
CA LEU A 167 10.48 7.84 -26.67
C LEU A 167 11.74 6.97 -26.56
N GLY A 168 11.59 5.67 -26.81
CA GLY A 168 12.59 4.68 -26.48
C GLY A 168 12.22 3.26 -26.87
N THR A 169 13.03 2.30 -26.40
CA THR A 169 12.83 0.86 -26.61
C THR A 169 12.91 0.12 -25.28
N THR A 170 12.10 -0.92 -25.11
CA THR A 170 12.13 -1.78 -23.91
C THR A 170 13.55 -2.33 -23.70
N ALA A 171 14.05 -2.17 -22.48
CA ALA A 171 15.37 -2.63 -22.06
C ALA A 171 15.31 -3.73 -20.98
N GLY A 172 14.13 -3.94 -20.38
CA GLY A 172 13.83 -5.04 -19.47
C GLY A 172 12.35 -5.11 -19.14
N SER A 173 11.87 -6.31 -18.83
CA SER A 173 10.51 -6.58 -18.37
C SER A 173 10.53 -7.77 -17.41
N SER A 174 9.69 -7.74 -16.37
CA SER A 174 9.47 -8.83 -15.43
C SER A 174 7.99 -8.92 -15.10
N PHE A 175 7.31 -9.88 -15.71
CA PHE A 175 5.91 -10.24 -15.46
C PHE A 175 5.64 -11.68 -15.95
N PRO A 176 4.81 -12.50 -15.27
CA PRO A 176 4.23 -12.30 -13.93
C PRO A 176 5.28 -12.54 -12.82
N GLY A 177 4.86 -12.82 -11.59
CA GLY A 177 5.69 -12.91 -10.39
C GLY A 177 5.94 -11.53 -9.77
N ASN A 178 6.55 -10.64 -10.57
CA ASN A 178 6.66 -9.20 -10.33
C ASN A 178 5.85 -8.45 -11.39
N ASP A 179 5.81 -7.11 -11.33
CA ASP A 179 5.21 -6.30 -12.40
C ASP A 179 5.96 -4.96 -12.64
N TYR A 180 7.21 -5.04 -13.10
CA TYR A 180 8.00 -3.88 -13.53
C TYR A 180 8.66 -4.06 -14.89
N GLY A 181 8.77 -2.95 -15.62
CA GLY A 181 9.46 -2.82 -16.90
C GLY A 181 10.31 -1.56 -16.94
N ILE A 182 11.33 -1.57 -17.78
CA ILE A 182 12.20 -0.42 -18.03
C ILE A 182 12.36 -0.19 -19.53
N VAL A 183 12.24 1.07 -19.93
CA VAL A 183 12.37 1.51 -21.33
C VAL A 183 13.53 2.49 -21.40
N ARG A 184 14.50 2.22 -22.27
CA ARG A 184 15.65 3.11 -22.50
C ARG A 184 15.24 4.22 -23.46
N TYR A 185 15.47 5.46 -23.07
CA TYR A 185 15.27 6.59 -23.98
C TYR A 185 16.25 6.52 -25.16
N THR A 186 15.71 6.66 -26.36
CA THR A 186 16.50 6.80 -27.61
C THR A 186 16.34 8.19 -28.21
N ASN A 187 15.28 8.91 -27.84
CA ASN A 187 15.05 10.29 -28.26
C ASN A 187 15.66 11.28 -27.25
N THR A 188 16.64 12.06 -27.69
CA THR A 188 17.30 13.09 -26.88
C THR A 188 16.50 14.39 -26.78
N SER A 189 15.54 14.62 -27.68
CA SER A 189 14.78 15.87 -27.78
C SER A 189 13.54 15.93 -26.88
N VAL A 190 13.20 14.84 -26.18
CA VAL A 190 12.12 14.83 -25.19
C VAL A 190 12.64 15.19 -23.80
N SER A 191 11.87 16.03 -23.10
CA SER A 191 12.10 16.34 -21.69
C SER A 191 11.83 15.10 -20.82
N LYS A 192 12.62 14.94 -19.76
CA LYS A 192 12.57 13.78 -18.85
C LYS A 192 12.70 14.28 -17.40
N PRO A 193 11.72 15.05 -16.90
CA PRO A 193 11.82 15.67 -15.59
C PRO A 193 11.76 14.60 -14.48
N GLY A 194 12.44 14.88 -13.38
CA GLY A 194 12.41 14.09 -12.14
C GLY A 194 11.10 14.15 -11.36
N THR A 195 9.95 14.39 -12.02
CA THR A 195 8.73 14.83 -11.36
C THR A 195 7.52 13.96 -11.66
N ALA A 196 6.66 13.73 -10.67
CA ALA A 196 5.30 13.19 -10.85
C ALA A 196 4.28 14.31 -10.59
N ASN A 197 3.54 14.72 -11.63
CA ASN A 197 2.57 15.84 -11.60
C ASN A 197 3.05 17.09 -10.84
N GLY A 198 4.28 17.54 -11.16
CA GLY A 198 4.90 18.72 -10.57
C GLY A 198 5.50 18.53 -9.16
N VAL A 199 5.37 17.36 -8.54
CA VAL A 199 6.12 16.99 -7.33
C VAL A 199 7.48 16.43 -7.73
N ASP A 200 8.54 17.02 -7.19
CA ASP A 200 9.93 16.60 -7.38
C ASP A 200 10.21 15.26 -6.67
N ILE A 201 10.75 14.27 -7.38
CA ILE A 201 10.94 12.89 -6.90
C ILE A 201 12.38 12.70 -6.43
N VAL A 202 12.64 13.18 -5.22
CA VAL A 202 13.96 13.23 -4.59
C VAL A 202 14.46 11.88 -4.05
N GLY A 203 13.65 10.82 -4.10
CA GLY A 203 14.05 9.49 -3.63
C GLY A 203 12.95 8.43 -3.75
N ALA A 204 13.25 7.21 -3.29
CA ALA A 204 12.33 6.08 -3.29
C ALA A 204 12.35 5.36 -1.93
N ALA A 205 11.19 4.84 -1.51
CA ALA A 205 11.03 4.11 -0.25
C ALA A 205 9.90 3.09 -0.33
N THR A 206 9.82 2.19 0.66
CA THR A 206 8.60 1.40 0.91
C THR A 206 7.69 2.21 1.86
N PRO A 207 6.41 2.45 1.52
CA PRO A 207 5.50 3.18 2.40
C PRO A 207 5.01 2.30 3.55
N SER A 208 4.69 2.89 4.70
CA SER A 208 3.96 2.21 5.78
C SER A 208 2.47 2.02 5.44
N VAL A 209 1.81 1.03 6.04
CA VAL A 209 0.34 0.94 6.05
C VAL A 209 -0.26 2.22 6.68
N GLY A 210 -1.37 2.70 6.13
CA GLY A 210 -2.01 3.96 6.52
C GLY A 210 -1.46 5.21 5.82
N THR A 211 -0.25 5.16 5.24
CA THR A 211 0.37 6.27 4.49
C THR A 211 -0.58 6.79 3.41
N THR A 212 -0.78 8.11 3.39
CA THR A 212 -1.47 8.79 2.28
C THR A 212 -0.57 8.80 1.05
N VAL A 213 -1.10 8.35 -0.08
CA VAL A 213 -0.37 8.21 -1.35
C VAL A 213 -1.14 8.86 -2.49
N ILE A 214 -0.41 9.32 -3.50
CA ILE A 214 -0.91 9.94 -4.73
C ILE A 214 -0.54 9.01 -5.89
N ARG A 215 -1.46 8.82 -6.84
CA ARG A 215 -1.23 8.11 -8.10
C ARG A 215 -1.53 9.04 -9.27
N ASP A 216 -0.67 9.06 -10.29
CA ASP A 216 -0.98 9.68 -11.58
C ASP A 216 -1.46 8.68 -12.65
N GLY A 217 -2.21 9.21 -13.61
CA GLY A 217 -3.02 8.46 -14.56
C GLY A 217 -3.29 9.30 -15.82
N SER A 218 -3.53 8.67 -16.99
CA SER A 218 -3.97 9.34 -18.22
C SER A 218 -5.29 8.80 -18.73
N THR A 219 -5.78 7.67 -18.20
CA THR A 219 -7.23 7.42 -18.19
C THR A 219 -7.91 8.26 -17.13
N THR A 220 -7.53 8.15 -15.85
CA THR A 220 -8.32 8.77 -14.76
C THR A 220 -7.70 10.04 -14.16
N GLY A 221 -6.46 10.38 -14.52
CA GLY A 221 -5.74 11.52 -13.94
C GLY A 221 -5.13 11.20 -12.56
N THR A 222 -4.91 12.26 -11.78
CA THR A 222 -4.32 12.19 -10.43
C THR A 222 -5.39 11.88 -9.37
N HIS A 223 -5.13 10.86 -8.57
CA HIS A 223 -5.98 10.47 -7.44
C HIS A 223 -5.15 10.25 -6.17
N SER A 224 -5.80 10.26 -5.01
CA SER A 224 -5.15 9.95 -3.73
C SER A 224 -5.94 8.92 -2.93
N GLY A 225 -5.26 8.31 -1.96
CA GLY A 225 -5.81 7.24 -1.14
C GLY A 225 -4.82 6.82 -0.05
N ARG A 226 -5.02 5.62 0.50
CA ARG A 226 -4.14 5.08 1.56
C ARG A 226 -3.61 3.71 1.22
N VAL A 227 -2.39 3.43 1.68
CA VAL A 227 -1.86 2.06 1.77
C VAL A 227 -2.67 1.28 2.81
N THR A 228 -3.10 0.07 2.46
CA THR A 228 -3.94 -0.81 3.29
C THR A 228 -3.26 -2.13 3.63
N ALA A 229 -2.33 -2.59 2.79
CA ALA A 229 -1.45 -3.72 3.08
C ALA A 229 -0.16 -3.61 2.27
N LEU A 230 0.86 -4.36 2.69
CA LEU A 230 2.14 -4.53 2.02
C LEU A 230 2.40 -6.02 1.80
N ASN A 231 3.30 -6.36 0.88
CA ASN A 231 3.60 -7.74 0.49
C ASN A 231 2.36 -8.52 0.03
N ALA A 232 1.39 -7.82 -0.57
CA ALA A 232 0.18 -8.45 -1.09
C ALA A 232 0.53 -9.33 -2.30
N THR A 233 -0.14 -10.47 -2.39
CA THR A 233 -0.18 -11.30 -3.60
C THR A 233 -1.56 -11.17 -4.25
N VAL A 234 -1.61 -11.11 -5.58
CA VAL A 234 -2.84 -11.04 -6.37
C VAL A 234 -2.81 -12.09 -7.48
N ASN A 235 -3.93 -12.78 -7.67
CA ASN A 235 -4.16 -13.74 -8.76
C ASN A 235 -5.14 -13.12 -9.77
N TYR A 236 -4.60 -12.55 -10.85
CA TYR A 236 -5.40 -12.00 -11.96
C TYR A 236 -6.06 -13.09 -12.83
N GLY A 237 -5.69 -14.36 -12.63
CA GLY A 237 -6.13 -15.51 -13.40
C GLY A 237 -5.20 -15.85 -14.58
N GLY A 238 -5.36 -17.05 -15.15
CA GLY A 238 -4.58 -17.48 -16.32
C GLY A 238 -3.09 -17.75 -16.05
N GLY A 239 -2.67 -17.81 -14.80
CA GLY A 239 -1.26 -17.90 -14.39
C GLY A 239 -0.62 -16.56 -14.00
N ASP A 240 -1.33 -15.45 -14.21
CA ASP A 240 -0.87 -14.10 -13.86
C ASP A 240 -1.00 -13.87 -12.33
N ILE A 241 -0.05 -14.40 -11.58
CA ILE A 241 0.08 -14.19 -10.14
C ILE A 241 1.28 -13.27 -9.88
N VAL A 242 1.06 -12.19 -9.11
CA VAL A 242 2.08 -11.21 -8.76
C VAL A 242 2.13 -11.04 -7.24
N SER A 243 3.33 -11.02 -6.66
CA SER A 243 3.57 -10.97 -5.22
C SER A 243 4.34 -9.70 -4.82
N GLY A 244 4.46 -9.44 -3.51
CA GLY A 244 5.24 -8.31 -2.99
C GLY A 244 4.58 -6.93 -3.12
N LEU A 245 3.32 -6.87 -3.57
CA LEU A 245 2.67 -5.62 -3.95
C LEU A 245 2.24 -4.74 -2.76
N ILE A 246 2.17 -3.44 -3.02
CA ILE A 246 1.54 -2.44 -2.15
C ILE A 246 0.05 -2.41 -2.50
N GLN A 247 -0.84 -2.72 -1.54
CA GLN A 247 -2.29 -2.65 -1.72
C GLN A 247 -2.82 -1.30 -1.23
N THR A 248 -3.63 -0.60 -2.02
CA THR A 248 -4.18 0.72 -1.66
C THR A 248 -5.67 0.87 -1.95
N THR A 249 -6.27 1.92 -1.37
CA THR A 249 -7.62 2.42 -1.72
C THR A 249 -7.64 3.39 -2.91
N VAL A 250 -6.49 3.67 -3.54
CA VAL A 250 -6.44 4.63 -4.66
C VAL A 250 -7.17 3.99 -5.84
N CYS A 251 -8.14 4.69 -6.45
CA CYS A 251 -8.81 4.15 -7.63
C CYS A 251 -7.86 4.18 -8.85
N ALA A 252 -8.08 3.25 -9.77
CA ALA A 252 -7.44 3.19 -11.07
C ALA A 252 -8.35 2.42 -12.02
N GLU A 253 -8.23 2.68 -13.32
CA GLU A 253 -9.04 2.04 -14.37
C GLU A 253 -8.12 1.51 -15.49
N PRO A 254 -8.62 0.71 -16.46
CA PRO A 254 -7.84 0.31 -17.65
C PRO A 254 -7.25 1.56 -18.30
N GLY A 255 -5.95 1.70 -18.12
CA GLY A 255 -5.43 2.98 -17.72
C GLY A 255 -4.18 2.78 -16.90
N ASP A 256 -4.27 3.00 -15.60
CA ASP A 256 -3.18 3.64 -14.90
C ASP A 256 -1.94 2.74 -14.62
N SER A 257 -1.85 1.54 -15.22
CA SER A 257 -0.71 0.59 -15.20
C SER A 257 0.61 1.19 -15.64
N GLY A 258 1.60 1.02 -14.78
CA GLY A 258 2.92 1.64 -14.83
C GLY A 258 2.98 2.99 -14.13
N GLY A 259 1.84 3.63 -13.83
CA GLY A 259 1.78 5.01 -13.33
C GLY A 259 2.41 5.14 -11.94
N PRO A 260 2.97 6.32 -11.61
CA PRO A 260 3.68 6.51 -10.35
C PRO A 260 2.70 6.49 -9.18
N LEU A 261 3.06 5.77 -8.13
CA LEU A 261 2.56 5.93 -6.77
C LEU A 261 3.64 6.62 -5.95
N TYR A 262 3.32 7.77 -5.37
CA TYR A 262 4.29 8.63 -4.68
C TYR A 262 3.63 9.39 -3.52
N GLY A 263 4.44 10.06 -2.70
CA GLY A 263 3.98 10.98 -1.66
C GLY A 263 4.23 12.44 -2.04
N SER A 264 3.45 13.36 -1.46
CA SER A 264 3.69 14.81 -1.57
C SER A 264 5.03 15.27 -0.96
N ASN A 265 5.76 14.36 -0.31
CA ASN A 265 7.12 14.51 0.19
C ASN A 265 8.21 14.15 -0.84
N GLY A 266 7.84 13.86 -2.09
CA GLY A 266 8.81 13.52 -3.16
C GLY A 266 9.37 12.11 -3.09
N LEU A 267 8.79 11.21 -2.29
CA LEU A 267 9.18 9.80 -2.28
C LEU A 267 8.33 9.00 -3.26
N ALA A 268 9.00 8.33 -4.21
CA ALA A 268 8.43 7.29 -5.04
C ALA A 268 8.21 6.00 -4.23
N TYR A 269 7.03 5.41 -4.37
CA TYR A 269 6.63 4.19 -3.66
C TYR A 269 6.41 3.00 -4.60
N GLY A 270 5.77 3.19 -5.75
CA GLY A 270 5.44 2.06 -6.63
C GLY A 270 4.96 2.42 -8.03
N LEU A 271 4.75 1.39 -8.84
CA LEU A 271 4.25 1.44 -10.22
C LEU A 271 2.89 0.72 -10.24
N THR A 272 1.83 1.30 -10.79
CA THR A 272 0.51 0.63 -10.83
C THR A 272 0.62 -0.70 -11.57
N SER A 273 0.12 -1.78 -10.98
CA SER A 273 0.12 -3.12 -11.60
C SER A 273 -1.29 -3.50 -12.07
N GLY A 274 -2.27 -3.42 -11.18
CA GLY A 274 -3.64 -3.72 -11.52
C GLY A 274 -4.59 -3.47 -10.35
N GLY A 275 -5.88 -3.75 -10.55
CA GLY A 275 -6.88 -3.50 -9.51
C GLY A 275 -8.27 -3.99 -9.87
N SER A 276 -9.22 -3.75 -8.97
CA SER A 276 -10.66 -3.91 -9.20
C SER A 276 -11.41 -2.63 -8.89
N GLY A 277 -12.64 -2.52 -9.40
CA GLY A 277 -13.49 -1.36 -9.20
C GLY A 277 -13.25 -0.30 -10.26
N ASN A 278 -13.49 0.97 -9.92
CA ASN A 278 -13.25 2.14 -10.78
C ASN A 278 -13.26 3.44 -9.95
N CYS A 279 -12.97 4.58 -10.56
CA CYS A 279 -12.93 5.87 -9.86
C CYS A 279 -14.32 6.45 -9.51
N SER A 280 -15.42 5.82 -9.94
CA SER A 280 -16.78 6.21 -9.55
C SER A 280 -17.33 5.44 -8.34
N SER A 281 -16.88 4.20 -8.13
CA SER A 281 -17.38 3.29 -7.08
C SER A 281 -16.33 2.86 -6.05
N GLY A 282 -15.10 3.35 -6.21
CA GLY A 282 -13.94 2.89 -5.43
C GLY A 282 -13.48 1.49 -5.87
N GLY A 283 -12.55 0.94 -5.11
CA GLY A 283 -11.93 -0.34 -5.46
C GLY A 283 -10.66 -0.61 -4.68
N THR A 284 -9.88 -1.58 -5.17
CA THR A 284 -8.57 -1.94 -4.62
C THR A 284 -7.55 -1.92 -5.75
N THR A 285 -6.47 -1.14 -5.60
CA THR A 285 -5.39 -1.07 -6.60
C THR A 285 -4.06 -1.46 -5.98
N PHE A 286 -3.30 -2.27 -6.73
CA PHE A 286 -2.01 -2.81 -6.36
C PHE A 286 -0.88 -2.15 -7.15
N PHE A 287 0.25 -1.96 -6.48
CA PHE A 287 1.42 -1.30 -7.03
C PHE A 287 2.67 -2.13 -6.74
N GLN A 288 3.48 -2.34 -7.77
CA GLN A 288 4.80 -2.93 -7.67
C GLN A 288 5.72 -1.95 -6.93
N PRO A 289 6.39 -2.34 -5.82
CA PRO A 289 7.39 -1.50 -5.17
C PRO A 289 8.46 -1.00 -6.15
N VAL A 290 8.60 0.33 -6.24
CA VAL A 290 9.55 0.95 -7.18
C VAL A 290 11.00 0.70 -6.77
N THR A 291 11.25 0.58 -5.45
CA THR A 291 12.57 0.25 -4.87
C THR A 291 13.12 -1.07 -5.40
N GLU A 292 12.26 -2.05 -5.67
CA GLU A 292 12.66 -3.32 -6.28
C GLU A 292 13.11 -3.12 -7.74
N ALA A 293 12.32 -2.41 -8.55
CA ALA A 293 12.65 -2.13 -9.95
C ALA A 293 13.93 -1.29 -10.11
N LEU A 294 14.13 -0.29 -9.25
CA LEU A 294 15.37 0.51 -9.18
C LEU A 294 16.59 -0.38 -8.89
N SER A 295 16.47 -1.28 -7.91
CA SER A 295 17.52 -2.23 -7.54
C SER A 295 17.82 -3.24 -8.65
N ALA A 296 16.77 -3.82 -9.26
CA ALA A 296 16.89 -4.82 -10.32
C ALA A 296 17.61 -4.30 -11.58
N TYR A 297 17.38 -3.03 -11.93
CA TYR A 297 17.98 -2.41 -13.11
C TYR A 297 19.21 -1.52 -12.83
N GLY A 298 19.59 -1.32 -11.57
CA GLY A 298 20.75 -0.49 -11.21
C GLY A 298 20.58 0.99 -11.54
N VAL A 299 19.37 1.52 -11.38
CA VAL A 299 18.98 2.89 -11.74
C VAL A 299 18.39 3.62 -10.54
N ASN A 300 18.39 4.95 -10.57
CA ASN A 300 17.85 5.80 -9.51
C ASN A 300 16.88 6.84 -10.12
N VAL A 301 15.87 7.24 -9.35
CA VAL A 301 15.19 8.53 -9.58
C VAL A 301 16.20 9.68 -9.42
N TYR A 302 15.93 10.82 -10.03
CA TYR A 302 16.81 12.00 -10.09
C TYR A 302 16.01 13.28 -10.26
#